data_AF-A0AA41DAU0-F1
#
_entry.id   AF-A0AA41DAU0-F1
#
_cell.length_a   1.000
_cell.length_b   1.000
_cell.length_c   1.000
_cell.angle_alpha   90.00
_cell.angle_beta   90.00
_cell.angle_gamma   90.00
#
_symmetry.space_group_name_H-M   'P 1'
#
loop_
_entity.id
_entity.type
_entity.pdbx_description
1 polymer ?
#
loop_
_entity_poly.entity_id
_entity_poly.type
_entity_poly.pdbx_seq_one_letter_code
_entity_poly.pdbx_strand_id
1 'polypeptide(L)'
;VRLTWKPRQEDAEKRMFSLNGQNEVTEWVETAPSAVEAKKPVAQQAEKEPKQQRMMQRLSRYLKLHYAFRYNLLTERTECARLNTEKADESHLLTYTPVDSRILNGIALSAIENGVECWDRDIKRYVESDHVQDYHPFELYFNNLPEWDGK
;
A
#
# COMPACT_ATOMS: atom_id res chain seq x y z
N VAL A 1 13.08 -67.61 33.63
CA VAL A 1 13.53 -66.21 33.62
C VAL A 1 14.87 -66.14 32.88
N ARG A 2 14.90 -65.49 31.71
CA ARG A 2 16.12 -65.20 30.94
C ARG A 2 16.92 -64.11 31.67
N LEU A 3 18.25 -64.18 31.65
CA LEU A 3 19.11 -62.99 31.49
C LEU A 3 20.44 -63.39 30.80
N THR A 4 20.52 -63.20 29.48
CA THR A 4 21.79 -63.20 28.74
C THR A 4 22.31 -61.77 28.73
N TRP A 5 23.46 -61.53 29.35
CA TRP A 5 24.16 -60.25 29.32
C TRP A 5 24.89 -60.08 27.99
N LYS A 6 24.76 -58.91 27.35
CA LYS A 6 25.64 -58.47 26.26
C LYS A 6 26.24 -57.11 26.66
N PRO A 7 27.54 -56.89 26.46
CA PRO A 7 28.16 -55.61 26.77
C PRO A 7 27.64 -54.55 25.81
N ARG A 8 27.31 -53.39 26.37
CA ARG A 8 26.96 -52.17 25.63
C ARG A 8 28.25 -51.63 25.01
N GLN A 9 28.31 -51.53 23.68
CA GLN A 9 29.33 -50.70 23.03
C GLN A 9 29.12 -49.26 23.50
N GLU A 10 30.10 -48.71 24.21
CA GLU A 10 30.27 -47.27 24.27
C GLU A 10 30.92 -46.87 22.94
N ASP A 11 30.17 -46.18 22.09
CA ASP A 11 30.75 -45.45 20.96
C ASP A 11 31.70 -44.41 21.57
N ALA A 12 33.00 -44.66 21.43
CA ALA A 12 34.04 -43.73 21.85
C ALA A 12 34.00 -42.51 20.91
N GLU A 13 33.15 -41.54 21.21
CA GLU A 13 33.15 -40.24 20.55
C GLU A 13 34.53 -39.61 20.73
N LYS A 14 35.28 -39.46 19.62
CA LYS A 14 36.56 -38.76 19.60
C LYS A 14 36.30 -37.28 19.88
N ARG A 15 36.40 -36.90 21.15
CA ARG A 15 36.35 -35.51 21.60
C ARG A 15 37.72 -34.87 21.34
N MET A 16 37.76 -33.86 20.49
CA MET A 16 38.98 -33.11 20.21
C MET A 16 38.79 -31.67 20.62
N PHE A 17 39.66 -31.18 21.51
CA PHE A 17 39.57 -29.85 22.09
C PHE A 17 40.47 -28.88 21.32
N SER A 18 39.94 -27.72 20.97
CA SER A 18 40.75 -26.60 20.44
C SER A 18 40.50 -25.35 21.27
N LEU A 19 41.58 -24.60 21.53
CA LEU A 19 41.54 -23.31 22.21
C LEU A 19 41.27 -22.22 21.16
N ASN A 20 40.22 -21.43 21.38
CA ASN A 20 39.99 -20.24 20.57
C ASN A 20 40.96 -19.10 20.97
N GLY A 21 41.05 -18.05 20.17
CA GLY A 21 41.98 -16.92 20.36
C GLY A 21 41.78 -16.08 21.64
N GLN A 22 40.92 -16.52 22.56
CA GLN A 22 40.74 -15.95 23.90
C GLN A 22 41.03 -16.97 25.01
N ASN A 23 41.63 -18.12 24.64
CA ASN A 23 42.06 -19.19 25.54
C ASN A 23 40.90 -19.92 26.26
N GLU A 24 39.70 -19.94 25.67
CA GLU A 24 38.57 -20.76 26.11
C GLU A 24 38.46 -22.04 25.27
N VAL A 25 38.19 -23.16 25.94
CA VAL A 25 38.04 -24.47 25.31
C VAL A 25 36.61 -24.62 24.80
N THR A 26 36.45 -24.83 23.49
CA THR A 26 35.16 -25.19 22.88
C THR A 26 35.19 -26.63 22.39
N GLU A 27 34.18 -27.41 22.77
CA GLU A 27 34.00 -28.81 22.40
C GLU A 27 33.12 -28.88 21.14
N TRP A 28 33.65 -29.47 20.07
CA TRP A 28 32.88 -29.73 18.85
C TRP A 28 32.74 -31.25 18.66
N VAL A 29 31.50 -31.70 18.50
CA VAL A 29 31.17 -33.09 18.16
C VAL A 29 30.92 -33.17 16.66
N GLU A 30 31.78 -33.88 15.92
CA GLU A 30 31.56 -34.16 14.50
C GLU A 30 30.41 -35.16 14.35
N THR A 31 29.26 -34.67 13.90
CA THR A 31 28.17 -35.53 13.40
C THR A 31 28.26 -35.59 11.87
N ALA A 32 28.37 -36.81 11.33
CA ALA A 32 28.43 -37.07 9.89
C ALA A 32 27.11 -36.68 9.19
N PRO A 33 27.13 -36.27 7.90
CA PRO A 33 26.02 -35.59 7.26
C PRO A 33 24.96 -36.57 6.76
N SER A 34 23.70 -36.39 7.15
CA SER A 34 22.55 -37.05 6.51
C SER A 34 21.84 -36.08 5.59
N ALA A 35 21.76 -36.48 4.32
CA ALA A 35 21.08 -35.89 3.17
C ALA A 35 20.02 -34.80 3.45
N VAL A 36 20.25 -33.60 2.92
CA VAL A 36 19.21 -32.57 2.74
C VAL A 36 19.20 -32.12 1.29
N GLU A 37 17.98 -32.04 0.77
CA GLU A 37 17.55 -31.91 -0.62
C GLU A 37 18.23 -30.82 -1.44
N ALA A 38 18.36 -31.12 -2.74
CA ALA A 38 18.76 -30.19 -3.78
C ALA A 38 17.88 -28.93 -3.78
N LYS A 39 18.51 -27.78 -3.53
CA LYS A 39 17.89 -26.46 -3.66
C LYS A 39 17.44 -26.24 -5.11
N LYS A 40 16.12 -26.16 -5.31
CA LYS A 40 15.51 -25.60 -6.53
C LYS A 40 15.94 -24.13 -6.68
N PRO A 41 16.05 -23.60 -7.92
CA PRO A 41 16.47 -22.22 -8.13
C PRO A 41 15.42 -21.28 -7.53
N VAL A 42 15.90 -20.25 -6.83
CA VAL A 42 15.11 -19.17 -6.25
C VAL A 42 14.40 -18.44 -7.39
N ALA A 43 13.15 -18.79 -7.63
CA ALA A 43 12.23 -17.95 -8.36
C ALA A 43 12.14 -16.63 -7.59
N GLN A 44 12.55 -15.54 -8.24
CA GLN A 44 12.25 -14.19 -7.80
C GLN A 44 10.73 -14.08 -7.65
N GLN A 45 10.25 -14.23 -6.42
CA GLN A 45 8.89 -13.90 -6.07
C GLN A 45 8.79 -12.39 -6.15
N ALA A 46 8.38 -11.87 -7.31
CA ALA A 46 7.74 -10.57 -7.37
C ALA A 46 6.58 -10.64 -6.37
N GLU A 47 6.72 -9.96 -5.23
CA GLU A 47 5.65 -9.81 -4.25
C GLU A 47 4.42 -9.29 -5.02
N LYS A 48 3.44 -10.16 -5.22
CA LYS A 48 2.16 -9.75 -5.79
C LYS A 48 1.59 -8.76 -4.78
N GLU A 49 1.47 -7.50 -5.18
CA GLU A 49 0.84 -6.47 -4.35
C GLU A 49 -0.43 -7.04 -3.69
N PRO A 50 -0.63 -6.84 -2.38
CA PRO A 50 -1.82 -7.33 -1.69
C PRO A 50 -3.05 -6.87 -2.45
N LYS A 51 -4.02 -7.78 -2.63
CA LYS A 51 -5.23 -7.55 -3.44
C LYS A 51 -5.93 -6.22 -3.13
N GLN A 52 -5.89 -5.80 -1.87
CA GLN A 52 -6.43 -4.53 -1.38
C GLN A 52 -5.71 -3.30 -1.96
N GLN A 53 -4.38 -3.31 -2.09
CA GLN A 53 -3.63 -2.21 -2.71
C GLN A 53 -4.02 -2.06 -4.18
N ARG A 54 -4.10 -3.17 -4.92
CA ARG A 54 -4.55 -3.15 -6.32
C ARG A 54 -5.97 -2.62 -6.48
N MET A 55 -6.88 -2.99 -5.57
CA MET A 55 -8.25 -2.48 -5.56
C MET A 55 -8.27 -0.96 -5.31
N MET A 56 -7.51 -0.48 -4.31
CA MET A 56 -7.41 0.94 -4.02
C MET A 56 -6.77 1.74 -5.17
N GLN A 57 -5.74 1.20 -5.83
CA GLN A 57 -5.16 1.84 -7.02
C GLN A 57 -6.19 1.98 -8.16
N ARG A 58 -7.01 0.95 -8.40
CA ARG A 58 -8.10 1.01 -9.40
C ARG A 58 -9.13 2.07 -9.03
N LEU A 59 -9.53 2.14 -7.75
CA LEU A 59 -10.45 3.17 -7.26
C LEU A 59 -9.86 4.57 -7.41
N SER A 60 -8.63 4.81 -6.95
CA SER A 60 -7.96 6.11 -7.07
C SER A 60 -7.84 6.56 -8.52
N ARG A 61 -7.48 5.64 -9.43
CA ARG A 61 -7.43 5.93 -10.87
C ARG A 61 -8.80 6.32 -11.41
N TYR A 62 -9.84 5.58 -11.07
CA TYR A 62 -11.21 5.90 -11.47
C TYR A 62 -11.63 7.29 -10.97
N LEU A 63 -11.42 7.57 -9.69
CA LEU A 63 -11.78 8.85 -9.09
C LEU A 63 -11.07 10.02 -9.79
N LYS A 64 -9.77 9.91 -10.07
CA LYS A 64 -8.99 10.95 -10.76
C LYS A 64 -9.41 11.18 -12.21
N LEU A 65 -9.94 10.17 -12.88
CA LEU A 65 -10.38 10.27 -14.28
C LEU A 65 -11.77 10.91 -14.41
N HIS A 66 -12.64 10.69 -13.44
CA HIS A 66 -14.05 11.08 -13.52
C HIS A 66 -14.43 12.26 -12.62
N TYR A 67 -13.59 12.62 -11.65
CA TYR A 67 -13.87 13.67 -10.68
C TYR A 67 -12.64 14.52 -10.40
N ALA A 68 -12.87 15.81 -10.21
CA ALA A 68 -11.91 16.72 -9.61
C ALA A 68 -12.31 16.96 -8.16
N PHE A 69 -11.38 16.72 -7.23
CA PHE A 69 -11.58 16.98 -5.81
C PHE A 69 -10.70 18.14 -5.36
N ARG A 70 -11.20 18.94 -4.43
CA ARG A 70 -10.42 19.99 -3.76
C ARG A 70 -10.91 20.18 -2.33
N TYR A 71 -10.00 20.42 -1.39
CA TYR A 71 -10.33 20.67 0.00
C TYR A 71 -10.36 22.18 0.25
N ASN A 72 -11.55 22.74 0.43
CA ASN A 72 -11.70 24.19 0.59
C ASN A 72 -11.30 24.60 2.01
N LEU A 73 -10.16 25.28 2.13
CA LEU A 73 -9.61 25.71 3.42
C LEU A 73 -10.48 26.73 4.16
N LEU A 74 -11.35 27.47 3.47
CA LEU A 74 -12.24 28.45 4.13
C LEU A 74 -13.48 27.79 4.73
N THR A 75 -13.93 26.67 4.16
CA THR A 75 -15.12 25.95 4.63
C THR A 75 -14.78 24.65 5.35
N GLU A 76 -13.51 24.27 5.36
CA GLU A 76 -12.98 23.01 5.90
C GLU A 76 -13.68 21.77 5.32
N ARG A 77 -14.10 21.85 4.05
CA ARG A 77 -14.88 20.81 3.37
C ARG A 77 -14.27 20.41 2.04
N THR A 78 -14.34 19.12 1.75
CA THR A 78 -14.05 18.62 0.40
C THR A 78 -15.18 18.99 -0.55
N GLU A 79 -14.82 19.57 -1.68
CA GLU A 79 -15.70 19.83 -2.82
C GLU A 79 -15.31 18.94 -3.98
N CYS A 80 -16.28 18.58 -4.82
CA CYS A 80 -16.02 17.82 -6.04
C CYS A 80 -16.75 18.41 -7.25
N ALA A 81 -16.17 18.19 -8.43
CA ALA A 81 -16.80 18.44 -9.71
C ALA A 81 -16.66 17.18 -10.59
N ARG A 82 -17.66 16.92 -11.43
CA ARG A 82 -17.60 15.80 -12.38
C ARG A 82 -16.77 16.22 -13.60
N LEU A 83 -15.79 15.41 -13.95
CA LEU A 83 -15.01 15.60 -15.16
C LEU A 83 -15.76 15.03 -16.35
N ASN A 84 -15.95 15.84 -17.39
CA ASN A 84 -16.43 15.39 -18.67
C ASN A 84 -15.20 15.12 -19.54
N THR A 85 -14.95 13.86 -19.87
CA THR A 85 -13.81 13.44 -20.71
C THR A 85 -13.78 14.11 -22.08
N GLU A 86 -14.93 14.57 -22.57
CA GLU A 86 -15.06 15.28 -23.85
C GLU A 86 -14.74 16.78 -23.77
N LYS A 87 -14.73 17.37 -22.55
CA LYS A 87 -14.54 18.80 -22.31
C LYS A 87 -13.40 19.08 -21.33
N ALA A 88 -12.33 18.28 -21.42
CA ALA A 88 -11.21 18.35 -20.48
C ALA A 88 -10.50 19.72 -20.46
N ASP A 89 -10.55 20.49 -21.56
CA ASP A 89 -9.96 21.83 -21.65
C ASP A 89 -10.75 22.92 -20.90
N GLU A 90 -11.98 22.64 -20.46
CA GLU A 90 -12.84 23.59 -19.77
C GLU A 90 -12.72 23.49 -18.23
N SER A 91 -11.49 23.37 -17.71
CA SER A 91 -11.24 23.26 -16.26
C SER A 91 -11.83 24.42 -15.46
N HIS A 92 -11.85 25.62 -16.04
CA HIS A 92 -12.42 26.84 -15.44
C HIS A 92 -13.95 26.82 -15.31
N LEU A 93 -14.64 25.93 -16.03
CA LEU A 93 -16.10 25.81 -16.04
C LEU A 93 -16.61 24.71 -15.09
N LEU A 94 -15.72 24.05 -14.35
CA LEU A 94 -16.10 23.02 -13.39
C LEU A 94 -16.88 23.64 -12.23
N THR A 95 -18.14 23.23 -12.08
CA THR A 95 -18.96 23.57 -10.91
C THR A 95 -18.63 22.62 -9.77
N TYR A 96 -17.89 23.13 -8.78
CA TYR A 96 -17.58 22.41 -7.55
C TYR A 96 -18.73 22.50 -6.56
N THR A 97 -19.13 21.37 -6.01
CA THR A 97 -20.13 21.30 -4.94
C THR A 97 -19.55 20.56 -3.72
N PRO A 98 -19.94 20.94 -2.49
CA PRO A 98 -19.53 20.22 -1.29
C PRO A 98 -19.86 18.73 -1.38
N VAL A 99 -18.94 17.88 -0.96
CA VAL A 99 -19.16 16.43 -0.92
C VAL A 99 -20.01 16.10 0.30
N ASP A 100 -21.22 15.62 0.05
CA ASP A 100 -22.13 15.09 1.07
C ASP A 100 -22.32 13.57 0.90
N SER A 101 -23.14 12.97 1.76
CA SER A 101 -23.45 11.54 1.67
C SER A 101 -24.13 11.17 0.35
N ARG A 102 -24.94 12.06 -0.22
CA ARG A 102 -25.63 11.83 -1.49
C ARG A 102 -24.65 11.76 -2.64
N ILE A 103 -23.66 12.64 -2.66
CA ILE A 103 -22.58 12.66 -3.65
C ILE A 103 -21.72 11.40 -3.50
N LEU A 104 -21.32 11.02 -2.29
CA LEU A 104 -20.54 9.80 -2.05
C LEU A 104 -21.26 8.55 -2.56
N ASN A 105 -22.57 8.43 -2.28
CA ASN A 105 -23.39 7.33 -2.79
C ASN A 105 -23.47 7.34 -4.32
N GLY A 106 -23.59 8.52 -4.94
CA GLY A 106 -23.57 8.65 -6.39
C GLY A 106 -22.24 8.23 -7.02
N ILE A 107 -21.12 8.56 -6.38
CA ILE A 107 -19.79 8.13 -6.79
C ILE A 107 -19.67 6.60 -6.70
N ALA A 108 -20.15 6.01 -5.59
CA ALA A 108 -20.13 4.56 -5.39
C ALA A 108 -20.92 3.81 -6.48
N LEU A 109 -22.14 4.26 -6.78
CA LEU A 109 -22.95 3.68 -7.87
C LEU A 109 -22.23 3.80 -9.23
N SER A 110 -21.69 4.98 -9.53
CA SER A 110 -20.97 5.21 -10.79
C SER A 110 -19.73 4.32 -10.90
N ALA A 111 -19.00 4.09 -9.80
CA ALA A 111 -17.83 3.22 -9.77
C ALA A 111 -18.20 1.75 -10.04
N ILE A 112 -19.29 1.27 -9.45
CA ILE A 112 -19.83 -0.08 -9.67
C ILE A 112 -20.23 -0.26 -11.14
N GLU A 113 -20.92 0.72 -11.73
CA GLU A 113 -21.30 0.71 -13.16
C GLU A 113 -20.07 0.62 -14.09
N ASN A 114 -18.94 1.22 -13.69
CA ASN A 114 -17.68 1.15 -14.42
C ASN A 114 -16.82 -0.08 -14.07
N GLY A 115 -17.35 -1.04 -13.30
CA GLY A 115 -16.67 -2.29 -12.95
C GLY A 115 -15.53 -2.13 -11.94
N VAL A 116 -15.57 -1.07 -11.13
CA VAL A 116 -14.61 -0.81 -10.05
C VAL A 116 -15.19 -1.33 -8.75
N GLU A 117 -14.59 -2.37 -8.19
CA GLU A 117 -14.92 -2.84 -6.85
C GLU A 117 -14.43 -1.80 -5.82
N CYS A 118 -15.36 -1.18 -5.10
CA CYS A 118 -15.06 -0.21 -4.07
C CYS A 118 -16.02 -0.34 -2.89
N TRP A 119 -15.50 -0.09 -1.69
CA TRP A 119 -16.31 0.04 -0.49
C TRP A 119 -16.62 1.52 -0.26
N ASP A 120 -17.83 1.85 0.19
CA ASP A 120 -18.21 3.23 0.51
C ASP A 120 -17.21 3.90 1.47
N ARG A 121 -16.69 3.11 2.42
CA ARG A 121 -15.67 3.54 3.38
C ARG A 121 -14.36 3.94 2.69
N ASP A 122 -13.97 3.25 1.63
CA ASP A 122 -12.73 3.53 0.90
C ASP A 122 -12.85 4.82 0.09
N ILE A 123 -14.01 5.08 -0.51
CA ILE A 123 -14.29 6.36 -1.19
C ILE A 123 -14.26 7.50 -0.18
N LYS A 124 -14.98 7.35 0.93
CA LYS A 124 -15.00 8.36 2.00
C LYS A 124 -13.59 8.65 2.52
N ARG A 125 -12.81 7.61 2.79
CA ARG A 125 -11.42 7.74 3.25
C ARG A 125 -10.56 8.48 2.24
N TYR A 126 -10.74 8.21 0.94
CA TYR A 126 -10.01 8.92 -0.11
C TYR A 126 -10.36 10.42 -0.11
N VAL A 127 -11.65 10.76 -0.08
CA VAL A 127 -12.16 12.15 -0.12
C VAL A 127 -11.76 12.96 1.13
N GLU A 128 -11.62 12.30 2.28
CA GLU A 128 -11.23 12.91 3.55
C GLU A 128 -9.72 12.80 3.85
N SER A 129 -8.91 12.33 2.89
CA SER A 129 -7.46 12.19 3.03
C SER A 129 -6.68 13.30 2.34
N ASP A 130 -5.38 13.34 2.61
CA ASP A 130 -4.36 14.15 1.95
C ASP A 130 -4.19 13.86 0.45
N HIS A 131 -4.90 12.86 -0.09
CA HIS A 131 -5.02 12.67 -1.54
C HIS A 131 -5.82 13.77 -2.23
N VAL A 132 -6.66 14.51 -1.50
CA VAL A 132 -7.35 15.70 -2.00
C VAL A 132 -6.47 16.92 -1.71
N GLN A 133 -6.21 17.72 -2.74
CA GLN A 133 -5.39 18.91 -2.61
C GLN A 133 -6.16 20.05 -1.95
N ASP A 134 -5.44 20.81 -1.13
CA ASP A 134 -5.95 22.04 -0.54
C ASP A 134 -6.26 23.08 -1.62
N TYR A 135 -7.33 23.81 -1.39
CA TYR A 135 -7.82 24.88 -2.24
C TYR A 135 -8.10 26.12 -1.41
N HIS A 136 -7.38 27.20 -1.73
CA HIS A 136 -7.59 28.51 -1.14
C HIS A 136 -8.25 29.44 -2.18
N PRO A 137 -9.57 29.70 -2.10
CA PRO A 137 -10.28 30.49 -3.10
C PRO A 137 -9.74 31.93 -3.27
N PHE A 138 -9.31 32.59 -2.19
CA PHE A 138 -8.71 33.94 -2.33
C PHE A 138 -7.32 33.93 -2.95
N GLU A 139 -6.41 33.04 -2.55
CA GLU A 139 -5.10 32.93 -3.20
C GLU A 139 -5.24 32.65 -4.69
N LEU A 140 -6.13 31.72 -5.08
CA LEU A 140 -6.39 31.46 -6.50
C LEU A 140 -6.91 32.72 -7.20
N TYR A 141 -7.85 33.44 -6.60
CA TYR A 141 -8.37 34.68 -7.17
C TYR A 141 -7.27 35.73 -7.35
N PHE A 142 -6.50 36.04 -6.30
CA PHE A 142 -5.45 37.06 -6.33
C PHE A 142 -4.33 36.72 -7.32
N ASN A 143 -3.98 35.43 -7.44
CA ASN A 143 -2.94 34.98 -8.37
C ASN A 143 -3.38 35.02 -9.84
N ASN A 144 -4.69 35.06 -10.11
CA ASN A 144 -5.26 35.08 -11.47
C ASN A 144 -5.85 36.44 -11.86
N LEU A 145 -5.59 37.49 -11.08
CA LEU A 145 -6.03 38.83 -11.44
C LEU A 145 -5.30 39.30 -12.72
N PRO A 146 -6.03 39.92 -13.67
CA PRO A 146 -5.37 40.64 -14.75
C PRO A 146 -4.60 41.84 -14.19
N GLU A 147 -3.64 42.35 -14.96
CA GLU A 147 -2.98 43.61 -14.61
C GLU A 147 -4.02 44.72 -14.43
N TRP A 148 -3.85 45.48 -13.35
CA TRP A 148 -4.73 46.61 -13.07
C TRP A 148 -4.55 47.70 -14.13
N ASP A 149 -5.64 48.14 -14.75
CA ASP A 149 -5.66 49.13 -15.84
C ASP A 149 -5.53 50.58 -15.37
N GLY A 150 -5.40 50.80 -14.05
CA GLY A 150 -5.01 52.09 -13.50
C GLY A 150 -6.10 53.16 -13.52
N LYS A 151 -7.34 52.82 -13.88
CA LYS A 151 -8.43 53.79 -14.12
C LYS A 151 -9.70 53.47 -13.36
#